data_AF-A0AAD5T980-F1
#
_entry.id   AF-A0AAD5T980-F1
#
_cell.length_a   1.000
_cell.length_b   1.000
_cell.length_c   1.000
_cell.angle_alpha   90.00
_cell.angle_beta   90.00
_cell.angle_gamma   90.00
#
_symmetry.space_group_name_H-M   'P 1'
#
loop_
_entity.id
_entity.type
_entity.pdbx_description
1 polymer ?
#
loop_
_entity_poly.entity_id
_entity_poly.type
_entity_poly.pdbx_seq_one_letter_code
_entity_poly.pdbx_strand_id
1 'polypeptide(L)'
;MMRNLALTLILIIGFAQAVTFAPYINVGAQDGFSITNFNSLSGATSFSLAFVTADTNGNPTWNGISATSGYFSSQAASIRSLGGDYRISFGGAAGTELALVATSASSLAATYLSVINAYSAVWADFDVEGTTITDRASVDLRNQAIKLIQAQNPNLKVSYTIPSWPTGLDTNGAYLLQSAQTYGARIDVLNIMTMDFYQSAVDANGGTDMGTNIITAAEVIYGQYGSYFGSLGITPMIGINDDTSEIFTLANVAQVTAWINTVSYVSLVAFWDTQLDLWGNADGQGAAPGAYAKAFVQGLSASSSGFAFQSGNNGAVMWASGCDWTGGDIANVLSTSETCGSACVNYSGCTHFSWTSYNSGTCWLKNNSVGSVVALVGAMCGYTTA
;
A
#
# COMPACT_ATOMS: atom_id res chain seq x y z
N MET A 1 -52.68 -10.06 -21.50
CA MET A 1 -51.93 -8.96 -22.15
C MET A 1 -50.87 -8.49 -21.16
N MET A 2 -49.63 -8.40 -21.62
CA MET A 2 -48.39 -8.46 -20.84
C MET A 2 -48.22 -7.28 -19.86
N ARG A 3 -47.78 -7.58 -18.62
CA ARG A 3 -47.26 -6.59 -17.66
C ARG A 3 -45.84 -6.24 -18.08
N ASN A 4 -45.61 -4.99 -18.45
CA ASN A 4 -44.26 -4.45 -18.67
C ASN A 4 -43.48 -4.46 -17.35
N LEU A 5 -42.56 -5.41 -17.19
CA LEU A 5 -41.46 -5.26 -16.24
C LEU A 5 -40.43 -4.32 -16.88
N ALA A 6 -40.35 -3.08 -16.40
CA ALA A 6 -39.19 -2.24 -16.64
C ALA A 6 -38.01 -2.82 -15.84
N LEU A 7 -37.10 -3.47 -16.53
CA LEU A 7 -35.83 -3.94 -15.98
C LEU A 7 -34.91 -2.71 -15.86
N THR A 8 -34.88 -2.09 -14.69
CA THR A 8 -33.90 -1.03 -14.40
C THR A 8 -32.53 -1.68 -14.32
N LEU A 9 -31.76 -1.61 -15.41
CA LEU A 9 -30.37 -1.98 -15.44
C LEU A 9 -29.60 -0.99 -14.55
N ILE A 10 -29.35 -1.36 -13.30
CA ILE A 10 -28.40 -0.65 -12.44
C ILE A 10 -27.03 -0.91 -13.05
N LEU A 11 -26.53 0.06 -13.80
CA LEU A 11 -25.13 0.11 -14.19
C LEU A 11 -24.32 0.26 -12.89
N ILE A 12 -23.79 -0.83 -12.37
CA ILE A 12 -22.77 -0.80 -11.32
C ILE A 12 -21.54 -0.22 -12.01
N ILE A 13 -21.43 1.11 -12.00
CA ILE A 13 -20.17 1.79 -12.23
C ILE A 13 -19.33 1.38 -11.04
N GLY A 14 -18.48 0.37 -11.23
CA GLY A 14 -17.48 0.00 -10.23
C GLY A 14 -16.59 1.21 -10.03
N PHE A 15 -16.82 1.97 -8.97
CA PHE A 15 -15.83 2.90 -8.48
C PHE A 15 -14.63 2.04 -8.11
N ALA A 16 -13.52 2.18 -8.85
CA ALA A 16 -12.24 1.68 -8.39
C ALA A 16 -12.06 2.19 -6.96
N GLN A 17 -11.83 1.27 -6.02
CA GLN A 17 -11.61 1.65 -4.63
C GLN A 17 -10.38 2.55 -4.59
N ALA A 18 -10.54 3.78 -4.11
CA ALA A 18 -9.44 4.72 -4.02
C ALA A 18 -8.39 4.19 -3.03
N VAL A 19 -7.14 4.05 -3.49
CA VAL A 19 -6.02 3.63 -2.64
C VAL A 19 -5.65 4.79 -1.72
N THR A 20 -5.67 4.55 -0.42
CA THR A 20 -5.22 5.52 0.58
C THR A 20 -3.72 5.38 0.78
N PHE A 21 -2.95 6.44 0.55
CA PHE A 21 -1.55 6.51 0.95
C PHE A 21 -1.44 7.15 2.35
N ALA A 22 -0.95 6.38 3.33
CA ALA A 22 -0.86 6.80 4.72
C ALA A 22 0.45 6.28 5.38
N PRO A 23 1.60 6.94 5.14
CA PRO A 23 2.88 6.52 5.70
C PRO A 23 2.91 6.65 7.24
N TYR A 24 3.82 5.92 7.88
CA TYR A 24 3.96 5.89 9.34
C TYR A 24 4.68 7.13 9.86
N ILE A 25 4.18 7.67 10.98
CA ILE A 25 4.82 8.70 11.79
C ILE A 25 5.17 8.08 13.13
N ASN A 26 6.44 8.17 13.54
CA ASN A 26 6.89 7.85 14.88
C ASN A 26 6.52 8.97 15.87
N VAL A 27 5.29 8.88 16.39
CA VAL A 27 4.75 9.75 17.42
C VAL A 27 5.51 9.53 18.74
N GLY A 28 6.02 10.63 19.30
CA GLY A 28 6.79 10.58 20.54
C GLY A 28 8.30 10.45 20.31
N ALA A 29 8.79 10.52 19.06
CA ALA A 29 10.21 10.68 18.75
C ALA A 29 10.80 12.02 19.27
N GLN A 30 9.94 13.02 19.52
CA GLN A 30 10.33 14.36 20.00
C GLN A 30 11.38 15.06 19.12
N ASP A 31 11.32 14.81 17.82
CA ASP A 31 12.27 15.24 16.79
C ASP A 31 11.87 16.54 16.07
N GLY A 32 10.71 17.11 16.43
CA GLY A 32 10.18 18.31 15.79
C GLY A 32 9.47 18.06 14.46
N PHE A 33 9.06 16.82 14.15
CA PHE A 33 8.31 16.50 12.94
C PHE A 33 7.08 17.40 12.75
N SER A 34 6.84 17.82 11.50
CA SER A 34 5.74 18.71 11.12
C SER A 34 4.98 18.16 9.91
N ILE A 35 3.70 17.84 10.11
CA ILE A 35 2.81 17.34 9.05
C ILE A 35 2.66 18.35 7.91
N THR A 36 2.57 19.64 8.22
CA THR A 36 2.42 20.66 7.17
C THR A 36 3.70 20.80 6.34
N ASN A 37 4.88 20.67 6.98
CA ASN A 37 6.14 20.62 6.26
C ASN A 37 6.23 19.36 5.38
N PHE A 38 5.95 18.18 5.94
CA PHE A 38 5.99 16.92 5.20
C PHE A 38 5.01 16.90 4.02
N ASN A 39 3.79 17.40 4.22
CA ASN A 39 2.81 17.58 3.16
C ASN A 39 3.31 18.53 2.06
N SER A 40 3.95 19.65 2.41
CA SER A 40 4.46 20.59 1.40
C SER A 40 5.55 19.98 0.50
N LEU A 41 6.30 19.00 1.00
CA LEU A 41 7.34 18.29 0.26
C LEU A 41 6.77 17.14 -0.60
N SER A 42 5.80 16.41 -0.06
CA SER A 42 5.35 15.11 -0.60
C SER A 42 3.94 15.12 -1.21
N GLY A 43 3.06 16.00 -0.76
CA GLY A 43 1.63 15.95 -1.04
C GLY A 43 0.84 14.93 -0.22
N ALA A 44 1.46 14.21 0.72
CA ALA A 44 0.77 13.24 1.56
C ALA A 44 -0.23 13.92 2.50
N THR A 45 -1.47 13.45 2.52
CA THR A 45 -2.55 14.04 3.34
C THR A 45 -3.08 13.09 4.41
N SER A 46 -2.81 11.80 4.32
CA SER A 46 -3.23 10.81 5.32
C SER A 46 -2.02 10.14 5.96
N PHE A 47 -2.15 9.66 7.21
CA PHE A 47 -1.01 9.16 7.99
C PHE A 47 -1.38 8.03 8.97
N SER A 48 -0.36 7.30 9.41
CA SER A 48 -0.45 6.27 10.45
C SER A 48 0.33 6.71 11.67
N LEU A 49 -0.37 6.97 12.76
CA LEU A 49 0.23 7.49 13.99
C LEU A 49 0.72 6.31 14.83
N ALA A 50 2.04 6.12 14.90
CA ALA A 50 2.69 4.97 15.51
C ALA A 50 3.62 5.38 16.67
N PHE A 51 3.77 4.62 17.74
CA PHE A 51 2.91 3.53 18.18
C PHE A 51 2.37 3.81 19.57
N VAL A 52 1.13 3.36 19.78
CA VAL A 52 0.57 3.26 21.13
C VAL A 52 1.00 1.93 21.74
N THR A 53 1.75 2.01 22.84
CA THR A 53 2.20 0.86 23.64
C THR A 53 1.86 1.07 25.11
N ALA A 54 2.07 0.04 25.95
CA ALA A 54 1.86 0.09 27.38
C ALA A 54 3.08 0.70 28.10
N ASP A 55 2.83 1.60 29.06
CA ASP A 55 3.81 1.94 30.09
C ASP A 55 3.94 0.82 31.15
N THR A 56 4.79 1.05 32.15
CA THR A 56 5.03 0.12 33.26
C THR A 56 3.80 -0.15 34.14
N ASN A 57 2.76 0.68 34.05
CA ASN A 57 1.49 0.53 34.77
C ASN A 57 0.37 -0.02 33.87
N GLY A 58 0.66 -0.33 32.60
CA GLY A 58 -0.31 -0.81 31.63
C GLY A 58 -1.15 0.30 30.98
N ASN A 59 -0.81 1.57 31.15
CA ASN A 59 -1.50 2.68 30.49
C ASN A 59 -1.00 2.88 29.05
N PRO A 60 -1.85 3.34 28.12
CA PRO A 60 -1.45 3.58 26.74
C PRO A 60 -0.58 4.85 26.62
N THR A 61 0.55 4.73 25.91
CA THR A 61 1.51 5.82 25.69
C THR A 61 2.06 5.86 24.27
N TRP A 62 2.41 7.06 23.81
CA TRP A 62 3.29 7.33 22.69
C TRP A 62 4.71 7.46 23.23
N ASN A 63 5.49 6.39 23.22
CA ASN A 63 6.88 6.39 23.69
C ASN A 63 7.05 7.07 25.08
N GLY A 64 6.23 6.67 26.06
CA GLY A 64 6.25 7.21 27.41
C GLY A 64 5.43 8.50 27.64
N ILE A 65 4.86 9.11 26.60
CA ILE A 65 3.91 10.22 26.72
C ILE A 65 2.50 9.64 26.75
N SER A 66 1.67 10.01 27.73
CA SER A 66 0.29 9.51 27.81
C SER A 66 -0.47 9.67 26.49
N ALA A 67 -0.97 8.57 25.94
CA ALA A 67 -1.63 8.57 24.62
C ALA A 67 -2.98 9.30 24.67
N THR A 68 -3.61 9.39 25.85
CA THR A 68 -4.89 10.06 26.07
C THR A 68 -4.77 11.54 26.44
N SER A 69 -3.55 12.07 26.57
CA SER A 69 -3.29 13.47 26.91
C SER A 69 -3.66 14.48 25.82
N GLY A 70 -3.93 13.99 24.59
CA GLY A 70 -4.10 14.83 23.42
C GLY A 70 -2.80 15.42 22.86
N TYR A 71 -1.63 14.90 23.29
CA TYR A 71 -0.30 15.35 22.87
C TYR A 71 -0.17 15.64 21.36
N PHE A 72 -0.70 14.77 20.50
CA PHE A 72 -0.58 14.90 19.04
C PHE A 72 -1.80 15.55 18.36
N SER A 73 -2.74 16.13 19.13
CA SER A 73 -4.05 16.57 18.60
C SER A 73 -3.94 17.74 17.63
N SER A 74 -2.97 18.65 17.80
CA SER A 74 -2.77 19.79 16.89
C SER A 74 -2.26 19.35 15.51
N GLN A 75 -1.34 18.38 15.51
CA GLN A 75 -0.83 17.72 14.31
C GLN A 75 -1.96 16.92 13.63
N ALA A 76 -2.73 16.15 14.40
CA ALA A 76 -3.91 15.42 13.90
C ALA A 76 -4.98 16.35 13.28
N ALA A 77 -5.24 17.51 13.90
CA ALA A 77 -6.12 18.52 13.33
C ALA A 77 -5.57 19.11 12.01
N SER A 78 -4.24 19.22 11.88
CA SER A 78 -3.58 19.67 10.65
C SER A 78 -3.74 18.66 9.51
N ILE A 79 -3.72 17.36 9.80
CA ILE A 79 -4.02 16.30 8.80
C ILE A 79 -5.41 16.54 8.20
N ARG A 80 -6.42 16.74 9.06
CA ARG A 80 -7.80 16.96 8.63
C ARG A 80 -8.00 18.28 7.90
N SER A 81 -7.29 19.35 8.27
CA SER A 81 -7.35 20.62 7.54
C SER A 81 -6.72 20.54 6.15
N LEU A 82 -5.80 19.61 5.92
CA LEU A 82 -5.25 19.26 4.61
C LEU A 82 -6.16 18.32 3.79
N GLY A 83 -7.33 17.93 4.33
CA GLY A 83 -8.32 17.11 3.65
C GLY A 83 -8.06 15.60 3.68
N GLY A 84 -7.10 15.13 4.47
CA GLY A 84 -6.92 13.70 4.74
C GLY A 84 -7.39 13.28 6.11
N ASP A 85 -7.02 12.06 6.52
CA ASP A 85 -7.35 11.51 7.83
C ASP A 85 -6.23 10.59 8.33
N TYR A 86 -6.38 10.04 9.53
CA TYR A 86 -5.34 9.23 10.16
C TYR A 86 -5.88 7.96 10.79
N ARG A 87 -4.97 6.98 10.92
CA ARG A 87 -5.17 5.79 11.76
C ARG A 87 -4.27 5.83 12.98
N ILE A 88 -4.77 5.33 14.11
CA ILE A 88 -3.99 5.13 15.32
C ILE A 88 -3.43 3.71 15.28
N SER A 89 -2.10 3.57 15.27
CA SER A 89 -1.42 2.28 15.26
C SER A 89 -0.99 1.87 16.67
N PHE A 90 -1.41 0.68 17.09
CA PHE A 90 -1.10 0.06 18.37
C PHE A 90 -0.09 -1.06 18.17
N GLY A 91 0.93 -1.15 19.03
CA GLY A 91 1.94 -2.22 18.98
C GLY A 91 3.25 -1.77 18.34
N GLY A 92 3.66 -2.44 17.26
CA GLY A 92 4.95 -2.26 16.59
C GLY A 92 6.08 -3.09 17.20
N ALA A 93 7.25 -3.05 16.57
CA ALA A 93 8.44 -3.82 16.97
C ALA A 93 9.01 -3.48 18.37
N ALA A 94 8.82 -2.23 18.84
CA ALA A 94 9.39 -1.74 20.09
C ALA A 94 8.32 -1.45 21.15
N GLY A 95 8.69 -1.63 22.42
CA GLY A 95 7.82 -1.39 23.57
C GLY A 95 6.98 -2.61 23.96
N THR A 96 6.07 -2.42 24.91
CA THR A 96 5.18 -3.48 25.40
C THR A 96 3.81 -3.30 24.78
N GLU A 97 3.34 -4.28 24.01
CA GLU A 97 2.01 -4.22 23.43
C GLU A 97 0.91 -4.32 24.53
N LEU A 98 -0.19 -3.57 24.37
CA LEU A 98 -1.27 -3.44 25.37
C LEU A 98 -1.99 -4.75 25.71
N ALA A 99 -2.18 -5.66 24.75
CA ALA A 99 -2.80 -6.96 24.99
C ALA A 99 -1.91 -7.93 25.77
N LEU A 100 -0.57 -7.73 25.77
CA LEU A 100 0.33 -8.51 26.62
C LEU A 100 0.13 -8.23 28.12
N VAL A 101 -0.33 -7.02 28.47
CA VAL A 101 -0.50 -6.58 29.86
C VAL A 101 -1.95 -6.48 30.31
N ALA A 102 -2.90 -6.61 29.39
CA ALA A 102 -4.32 -6.54 29.71
C ALA A 102 -4.80 -7.80 30.44
N THR A 103 -5.69 -7.62 31.40
CA THR A 103 -6.24 -8.72 32.23
C THR A 103 -7.52 -9.33 31.65
N SER A 104 -8.17 -8.65 30.71
CA SER A 104 -9.40 -9.11 30.06
C SER A 104 -9.64 -8.41 28.72
N ALA A 105 -10.46 -9.01 27.86
CA ALA A 105 -10.86 -8.40 26.58
C ALA A 105 -11.60 -7.06 26.78
N SER A 106 -12.43 -6.96 27.82
CA SER A 106 -13.17 -5.73 28.15
C SER A 106 -12.25 -4.60 28.60
N SER A 107 -11.26 -4.88 29.44
CA SER A 107 -10.28 -3.86 29.85
C SER A 107 -9.42 -3.41 28.67
N LEU A 108 -9.01 -4.34 27.81
CA LEU A 108 -8.25 -4.02 26.61
C LEU A 108 -9.07 -3.16 25.63
N ALA A 109 -10.33 -3.52 25.40
CA ALA A 109 -11.25 -2.75 24.56
C ALA A 109 -11.47 -1.33 25.09
N ALA A 110 -11.62 -1.17 26.41
CA ALA A 110 -11.73 0.14 27.05
C ALA A 110 -10.45 0.98 26.85
N THR A 111 -9.27 0.35 26.96
CA THR A 111 -7.99 1.02 26.70
C THR A 111 -7.87 1.47 25.25
N TYR A 112 -8.17 0.61 24.27
CA TYR A 112 -8.17 1.01 22.86
C TYR A 112 -9.14 2.16 22.58
N LEU A 113 -10.37 2.07 23.07
CA LEU A 113 -11.37 3.14 22.90
C LEU A 113 -10.95 4.45 23.54
N SER A 114 -10.23 4.42 24.68
CA SER A 114 -9.75 5.64 25.33
C SER A 114 -8.85 6.47 24.40
N VAL A 115 -7.97 5.81 23.63
CA VAL A 115 -7.07 6.48 22.70
C VAL A 115 -7.80 6.85 21.41
N ILE A 116 -8.60 5.93 20.85
CA ILE A 116 -9.40 6.18 19.64
C ILE A 116 -10.29 7.41 19.85
N ASN A 117 -10.96 7.52 21.00
CA ASN A 117 -11.85 8.64 21.32
C ASN A 117 -11.07 9.94 21.59
N ALA A 118 -9.91 9.88 22.24
CA ALA A 118 -9.07 11.06 22.49
C ALA A 118 -8.68 11.78 21.20
N TYR A 119 -8.51 11.04 20.10
CA TYR A 119 -8.23 11.61 18.77
C TYR A 119 -9.44 11.62 17.83
N SER A 120 -10.61 11.16 18.28
CA SER A 120 -11.79 10.94 17.41
C SER A 120 -11.43 10.18 16.12
N ALA A 121 -10.58 9.16 16.25
CA ALA A 121 -10.10 8.38 15.11
C ALA A 121 -11.20 7.47 14.58
N VAL A 122 -11.28 7.34 13.25
CA VAL A 122 -12.23 6.44 12.57
C VAL A 122 -11.56 5.16 12.07
N TRP A 123 -10.25 5.03 12.30
CA TRP A 123 -9.45 3.87 11.93
C TRP A 123 -8.46 3.52 13.05
N ALA A 124 -8.49 2.26 13.47
CA ALA A 124 -7.49 1.65 14.35
C ALA A 124 -6.66 0.61 13.58
N ASP A 125 -5.35 0.66 13.77
CA ASP A 125 -4.38 -0.26 13.20
C ASP A 125 -3.72 -1.04 14.33
N PHE A 126 -3.62 -2.35 14.19
CA PHE A 126 -2.96 -3.22 15.16
C PHE A 126 -1.73 -3.80 14.49
N ASP A 127 -0.57 -3.24 14.83
CA ASP A 127 0.73 -3.70 14.35
C ASP A 127 1.25 -4.78 15.29
N VAL A 128 1.19 -6.04 14.85
CA VAL A 128 1.40 -7.22 15.70
C VAL A 128 2.60 -8.00 15.20
N GLU A 129 3.73 -7.82 15.88
CA GLU A 129 5.03 -8.31 15.43
C GLU A 129 5.81 -9.05 16.52
N GLY A 130 7.02 -9.51 16.17
CA GLY A 130 8.01 -10.02 17.10
C GLY A 130 7.48 -11.15 17.99
N THR A 131 7.75 -11.09 19.29
CA THR A 131 7.26 -12.11 20.23
C THR A 131 5.75 -12.01 20.47
N THR A 132 5.14 -10.83 20.26
CA THR A 132 3.71 -10.61 20.49
C THR A 132 2.84 -11.47 19.57
N ILE A 133 3.17 -11.57 18.28
CA ILE A 133 2.39 -12.38 17.33
C ILE A 133 2.45 -13.89 17.63
N THR A 134 3.48 -14.32 18.37
CA THR A 134 3.65 -15.72 18.79
C THR A 134 2.83 -16.07 20.04
N ASP A 135 2.44 -15.06 20.85
CA ASP A 135 1.67 -15.26 22.07
C ASP A 135 0.18 -15.44 21.75
N ARG A 136 -0.25 -16.71 21.70
CA ARG A 136 -1.63 -17.10 21.36
C ARG A 136 -2.68 -16.50 22.30
N ALA A 137 -2.37 -16.35 23.59
CA ALA A 137 -3.31 -15.79 24.56
C ALA A 137 -3.56 -14.30 24.29
N SER A 138 -2.51 -13.53 24.02
CA SER A 138 -2.62 -12.10 23.67
C SER A 138 -3.32 -11.89 22.32
N VAL A 139 -3.07 -12.76 21.34
CA VAL A 139 -3.74 -12.76 20.03
C VAL A 139 -5.25 -12.96 20.19
N ASP A 140 -5.66 -13.98 20.95
CA ASP A 140 -7.07 -14.26 21.21
C ASP A 140 -7.73 -13.13 22.02
N LEU A 141 -7.03 -12.61 23.02
CA LEU A 141 -7.50 -11.49 23.85
C LEU A 141 -7.74 -10.23 23.00
N ARG A 142 -6.81 -9.92 22.10
CA ARG A 142 -6.90 -8.80 21.16
C ARG A 142 -8.10 -8.94 20.24
N ASN A 143 -8.30 -10.10 19.64
CA ASN A 143 -9.43 -10.34 18.74
C ASN A 143 -10.78 -10.22 19.45
N GLN A 144 -10.89 -10.72 20.69
CA GLN A 144 -12.07 -10.49 21.52
C GLN A 144 -12.28 -9.00 21.84
N ALA A 145 -11.21 -8.26 22.15
CA ALA A 145 -11.29 -6.81 22.38
C ALA A 145 -11.71 -6.03 21.13
N ILE A 146 -11.15 -6.39 19.96
CA ILE A 146 -11.53 -5.79 18.66
C ILE A 146 -13.03 -6.01 18.39
N LYS A 147 -13.55 -7.20 18.67
CA LYS A 147 -14.99 -7.46 18.56
C LYS A 147 -15.81 -6.51 19.43
N LEU A 148 -15.38 -6.27 20.67
CA LEU A 148 -16.06 -5.39 21.61
C LEU A 148 -16.03 -3.91 21.17
N ILE A 149 -14.89 -3.42 20.65
CA ILE A 149 -14.82 -2.03 20.18
C ILE A 149 -15.66 -1.84 18.91
N GLN A 150 -15.74 -2.83 18.03
CA GLN A 150 -16.59 -2.78 16.84
C GLN A 150 -18.08 -2.81 17.17
N ALA A 151 -18.48 -3.51 18.23
CA ALA A 151 -19.86 -3.47 18.71
C ALA A 151 -20.27 -2.07 19.21
N GLN A 152 -19.31 -1.30 19.76
CA GLN A 152 -19.52 0.06 20.24
C GLN A 152 -19.39 1.12 19.14
N ASN A 153 -18.54 0.87 18.14
CA ASN A 153 -18.35 1.73 16.97
C ASN A 153 -18.34 0.87 15.68
N PRO A 154 -19.52 0.57 15.10
CA PRO A 154 -19.63 -0.29 13.91
C PRO A 154 -18.93 0.26 12.66
N ASN A 155 -18.70 1.58 12.64
CA ASN A 155 -18.04 2.28 11.54
C ASN A 155 -16.52 2.37 11.71
N LEU A 156 -15.97 1.96 12.85
CA LEU A 156 -14.52 1.90 13.05
C LEU A 156 -13.92 0.93 12.04
N LYS A 157 -13.03 1.45 11.19
CA LYS A 157 -12.18 0.61 10.35
C LYS A 157 -11.09 -0.01 11.21
N VAL A 158 -10.81 -1.28 11.01
CA VAL A 158 -9.75 -2.02 11.70
C VAL A 158 -8.78 -2.58 10.69
N SER A 159 -7.49 -2.26 10.83
CA SER A 159 -6.42 -2.94 10.10
C SER A 159 -5.55 -3.79 11.02
N TYR A 160 -5.02 -4.86 10.45
CA TYR A 160 -3.82 -5.51 10.97
C TYR A 160 -2.62 -5.09 10.16
N THR A 161 -1.51 -4.77 10.83
CA THR A 161 -0.19 -4.68 10.23
C THR A 161 0.65 -5.84 10.74
N ILE A 162 1.18 -6.68 9.85
CA ILE A 162 1.89 -7.92 10.24
C ILE A 162 3.07 -8.27 9.33
N PRO A 163 4.06 -9.04 9.84
CA PRO A 163 5.17 -9.54 9.03
C PRO A 163 4.67 -10.41 7.88
N SER A 164 5.39 -10.36 6.75
CA SER A 164 5.00 -11.08 5.54
C SER A 164 6.20 -11.52 4.72
N TRP A 165 6.00 -12.51 3.86
CA TRP A 165 7.04 -13.02 2.96
C TRP A 165 6.49 -13.27 1.56
N PRO A 166 7.35 -13.34 0.53
CA PRO A 166 6.95 -13.75 -0.82
C PRO A 166 6.29 -15.14 -0.88
N THR A 167 6.51 -15.98 0.13
CA THR A 167 5.91 -17.31 0.27
C THR A 167 4.56 -17.31 0.99
N GLY A 168 4.12 -16.17 1.55
CA GLY A 168 2.89 -16.02 2.30
C GLY A 168 3.11 -15.57 3.74
N LEU A 169 2.09 -15.79 4.57
CA LEU A 169 2.19 -15.61 6.02
C LEU A 169 2.77 -16.87 6.67
N ASP A 170 3.53 -16.69 7.74
CA ASP A 170 3.92 -17.79 8.61
C ASP A 170 2.73 -18.32 9.42
N THR A 171 2.97 -19.35 10.23
CA THR A 171 1.92 -19.95 11.07
C THR A 171 1.34 -19.00 12.12
N ASN A 172 2.07 -17.95 12.52
CA ASN A 172 1.62 -16.98 13.52
C ASN A 172 0.73 -15.91 12.91
N GLY A 173 1.12 -15.34 11.77
CA GLY A 173 0.28 -14.44 10.99
C GLY A 173 -1.01 -15.12 10.54
N ALA A 174 -0.92 -16.37 10.07
CA ALA A 174 -2.09 -17.17 9.73
C ALA A 174 -3.03 -17.37 10.94
N TYR A 175 -2.47 -17.68 12.11
CA TYR A 175 -3.25 -17.86 13.32
C TYR A 175 -3.93 -16.56 13.79
N LEU A 176 -3.28 -15.40 13.68
CA LEU A 176 -3.89 -14.11 14.02
C LEU A 176 -5.20 -13.89 13.24
N LEU A 177 -5.17 -14.15 11.92
CA LEU A 177 -6.35 -14.04 11.06
C LEU A 177 -7.40 -15.10 11.38
N GLN A 178 -7.00 -16.33 11.67
CA GLN A 178 -7.91 -17.39 12.07
C GLN A 178 -8.60 -17.09 13.41
N SER A 179 -7.86 -16.53 14.37
CA SER A 179 -8.40 -16.07 15.66
C SER A 179 -9.40 -14.94 15.45
N ALA A 180 -9.13 -13.98 14.55
CA ALA A 180 -10.08 -12.92 14.21
C ALA A 180 -11.41 -13.47 13.68
N GLN A 181 -11.36 -14.45 12.77
CA GLN A 181 -12.55 -15.15 12.28
C GLN A 181 -13.30 -15.88 13.40
N THR A 182 -12.56 -16.56 14.28
CA THR A 182 -13.12 -17.33 15.41
C THR A 182 -13.91 -16.45 16.38
N TYR A 183 -13.37 -15.28 16.74
CA TYR A 183 -14.02 -14.34 17.66
C TYR A 183 -14.91 -13.31 16.95
N GLY A 184 -15.03 -13.39 15.62
CA GLY A 184 -15.88 -12.53 14.80
C GLY A 184 -15.43 -11.08 14.74
N ALA A 185 -14.14 -10.81 14.93
CA ALA A 185 -13.50 -9.52 14.73
C ALA A 185 -13.37 -9.25 13.22
N ARG A 186 -13.99 -8.17 12.75
CA ARG A 186 -13.92 -7.78 11.33
C ARG A 186 -12.56 -7.15 11.06
N ILE A 187 -11.82 -7.66 10.08
CA ILE A 187 -10.59 -7.02 9.61
C ILE A 187 -10.89 -6.34 8.29
N ASP A 188 -10.91 -5.01 8.30
CA ASP A 188 -11.22 -4.22 7.10
C ASP A 188 -10.02 -4.21 6.14
N VAL A 189 -8.80 -4.11 6.67
CA VAL A 189 -7.57 -4.13 5.88
C VAL A 189 -6.52 -5.06 6.50
N LEU A 190 -5.96 -5.97 5.72
CA LEU A 190 -4.72 -6.65 6.08
C LEU A 190 -3.54 -5.91 5.43
N ASN A 191 -2.83 -5.11 6.21
CA ASN A 191 -1.65 -4.38 5.81
C ASN A 191 -0.40 -5.26 6.01
N ILE A 192 0.20 -5.74 4.94
CA ILE A 192 1.39 -6.59 5.05
C ILE A 192 2.66 -5.74 5.08
N MET A 193 3.54 -6.01 6.03
CA MET A 193 4.89 -5.43 6.04
C MET A 193 5.74 -6.19 5.05
N THR A 194 6.08 -5.53 3.96
CA THR A 194 6.82 -6.09 2.83
C THR A 194 8.25 -5.58 2.88
N MET A 195 8.91 -5.92 3.98
CA MET A 195 10.25 -5.52 4.40
C MET A 195 10.85 -6.67 5.21
N ASP A 196 12.18 -6.66 5.36
CA ASP A 196 12.93 -7.53 6.26
C ASP A 196 12.55 -9.01 6.10
N PHE A 197 12.62 -9.50 4.85
CA PHE A 197 12.26 -10.87 4.54
C PHE A 197 13.27 -11.86 5.14
N TYR A 198 14.56 -11.49 5.24
CA TYR A 198 15.65 -12.31 5.78
C TYR A 198 15.73 -13.71 5.14
N GLN A 199 15.55 -13.80 3.82
CA GLN A 199 15.49 -15.06 3.10
C GLN A 199 16.58 -15.13 2.03
N SER A 200 17.64 -15.89 2.30
CA SER A 200 18.79 -16.03 1.40
C SER A 200 18.47 -16.37 -0.07
N ALA A 201 17.33 -17.03 -0.35
CA ALA A 201 16.86 -17.29 -1.72
C ALA A 201 16.20 -16.06 -2.39
N VAL A 202 15.54 -15.22 -1.60
CA VAL A 202 15.03 -13.89 -1.97
C VAL A 202 16.20 -12.93 -2.17
N ASP A 203 17.23 -13.05 -1.32
CA ASP A 203 18.36 -12.12 -1.25
C ASP A 203 19.52 -12.53 -2.17
N ALA A 204 19.47 -13.72 -2.79
CA ALA A 204 20.53 -14.29 -3.63
C ALA A 204 20.92 -13.41 -4.83
N ASN A 205 20.07 -12.47 -5.23
CA ASN A 205 20.34 -11.46 -6.26
C ASN A 205 20.69 -10.08 -5.67
N GLY A 206 21.22 -10.05 -4.44
CA GLY A 206 21.65 -8.85 -3.74
C GLY A 206 20.52 -8.01 -3.15
N GLY A 207 19.38 -8.61 -2.80
CA GLY A 207 18.21 -7.95 -2.20
C GLY A 207 17.67 -6.73 -2.99
N THR A 208 18.00 -6.62 -4.28
CA THR A 208 17.70 -5.44 -5.12
C THR A 208 16.33 -5.49 -5.82
N ASP A 209 15.66 -6.64 -5.86
CA ASP A 209 14.33 -6.76 -6.47
C ASP A 209 13.19 -6.69 -5.44
N MET A 210 13.29 -5.71 -4.54
CA MET A 210 12.27 -5.49 -3.52
C MET A 210 10.89 -5.25 -4.14
N GLY A 211 10.80 -4.59 -5.29
CA GLY A 211 9.53 -4.38 -5.99
C GLY A 211 8.85 -5.70 -6.39
N THR A 212 9.57 -6.65 -7.00
CA THR A 212 9.02 -7.97 -7.33
C THR A 212 8.66 -8.78 -6.09
N ASN A 213 9.48 -8.71 -5.02
CA ASN A 213 9.21 -9.41 -3.77
C ASN A 213 7.94 -8.92 -3.09
N ILE A 214 7.74 -7.60 -3.04
CA ILE A 214 6.53 -6.95 -2.52
C ILE A 214 5.29 -7.39 -3.31
N ILE A 215 5.37 -7.36 -4.65
CA ILE A 215 4.28 -7.78 -5.53
C ILE A 215 3.94 -9.26 -5.30
N THR A 216 4.96 -10.12 -5.26
CA THR A 216 4.79 -11.55 -5.04
C THR A 216 4.16 -11.84 -3.68
N ALA A 217 4.63 -11.20 -2.61
CA ALA A 217 4.04 -11.34 -1.27
C ALA A 217 2.56 -10.94 -1.27
N ALA A 218 2.24 -9.82 -1.91
CA ALA A 218 0.87 -9.32 -1.99
C ALA A 218 -0.07 -10.28 -2.76
N GLU A 219 0.37 -10.80 -3.91
CA GLU A 219 -0.40 -11.76 -4.71
C GLU A 219 -0.60 -13.09 -3.99
N VAL A 220 0.47 -13.64 -3.39
CA VAL A 220 0.41 -14.91 -2.67
C VAL A 220 -0.48 -14.81 -1.43
N ILE A 221 -0.32 -13.76 -0.62
CA ILE A 221 -1.12 -13.57 0.61
C ILE A 221 -2.58 -13.30 0.27
N TYR A 222 -2.86 -12.47 -0.74
CA TYR A 222 -4.24 -12.26 -1.17
C TYR A 222 -4.88 -13.55 -1.70
N GLY A 223 -4.13 -14.36 -2.47
CA GLY A 223 -4.61 -15.66 -2.94
C GLY A 223 -4.91 -16.65 -1.82
N GLN A 224 -4.12 -16.64 -0.73
CA GLN A 224 -4.31 -17.54 0.41
C GLN A 224 -5.39 -17.07 1.40
N TYR A 225 -5.44 -15.76 1.67
CA TYR A 225 -6.19 -15.19 2.79
C TYR A 225 -7.18 -14.08 2.40
N GLY A 226 -7.36 -13.76 1.11
CA GLY A 226 -8.20 -12.64 0.67
C GLY A 226 -9.66 -12.68 1.15
N SER A 227 -10.17 -13.84 1.56
CA SER A 227 -11.51 -13.98 2.17
C SER A 227 -11.56 -13.64 3.67
N TYR A 228 -10.42 -13.44 4.34
CA TYR A 228 -10.31 -13.21 5.78
C TYR A 228 -10.38 -11.72 6.15
N PHE A 229 -10.24 -10.83 5.17
CA PHE A 229 -10.22 -9.39 5.34
C PHE A 229 -10.92 -8.68 4.16
N GLY A 230 -11.20 -7.38 4.30
CA GLY A 230 -11.87 -6.60 3.24
C GLY A 230 -10.97 -6.29 2.04
N SER A 231 -9.78 -5.74 2.31
CA SER A 231 -8.79 -5.39 1.29
C SER A 231 -7.35 -5.51 1.81
N LEU A 232 -6.38 -5.54 0.90
CA LEU A 232 -4.97 -5.60 1.22
C LEU A 232 -4.38 -4.20 1.38
N GLY A 233 -3.45 -4.06 2.33
CA GLY A 233 -2.53 -2.94 2.45
C GLY A 233 -1.09 -3.39 2.25
N ILE A 234 -0.22 -2.49 1.80
CA ILE A 234 1.20 -2.78 1.55
C ILE A 234 2.05 -1.72 2.26
N THR A 235 3.01 -2.17 3.06
CA THR A 235 3.94 -1.31 3.80
C THR A 235 5.36 -1.80 3.62
N PRO A 236 6.15 -1.28 2.67
CA PRO A 236 7.60 -1.45 2.66
C PRO A 236 8.28 -0.57 3.72
N MET A 237 9.51 -0.92 4.07
CA MET A 237 10.48 -0.01 4.66
C MET A 237 11.20 0.68 3.51
N ILE A 238 11.38 2.00 3.58
CA ILE A 238 12.05 2.74 2.50
C ILE A 238 13.57 2.71 2.66
N GLY A 239 14.28 2.65 1.53
CA GLY A 239 15.74 2.65 1.54
C GLY A 239 16.32 1.35 2.07
N ILE A 240 17.37 1.43 2.87
CA ILE A 240 18.05 0.27 3.46
C ILE A 240 17.19 -0.29 4.59
N ASN A 241 16.80 -1.56 4.47
CA ASN A 241 16.07 -2.29 5.51
C ASN A 241 17.00 -2.75 6.64
N ASP A 242 16.45 -3.37 7.70
CA ASP A 242 17.24 -3.96 8.78
C ASP A 242 18.06 -5.16 8.28
N ASP A 243 17.52 -5.96 7.34
CA ASP A 243 18.36 -6.74 6.43
C ASP A 243 19.05 -5.79 5.45
N THR A 244 20.30 -5.43 5.74
CA THR A 244 21.06 -4.48 4.92
C THR A 244 21.31 -4.91 3.47
N SER A 245 21.00 -6.18 3.11
CA SER A 245 21.02 -6.63 1.72
C SER A 245 19.76 -6.19 0.94
N GLU A 246 18.65 -5.94 1.64
CA GLU A 246 17.39 -5.48 1.07
C GLU A 246 17.36 -3.95 1.00
N ILE A 247 17.18 -3.41 -0.20
CA ILE A 247 17.11 -1.95 -0.41
C ILE A 247 15.89 -1.62 -1.25
N PHE A 248 14.88 -0.99 -0.65
CA PHE A 248 13.70 -0.50 -1.35
C PHE A 248 13.93 0.90 -1.91
N THR A 249 14.16 0.97 -3.22
CA THR A 249 14.52 2.19 -3.93
C THR A 249 13.32 2.97 -4.48
N LEU A 250 13.52 4.21 -4.93
CA LEU A 250 12.51 4.97 -5.68
C LEU A 250 12.05 4.27 -6.97
N ALA A 251 12.91 3.45 -7.60
CA ALA A 251 12.51 2.64 -8.74
C ALA A 251 11.51 1.56 -8.33
N ASN A 252 11.68 0.97 -7.14
CA ASN A 252 10.70 0.03 -6.59
C ASN A 252 9.38 0.71 -6.24
N VAL A 253 9.37 1.97 -5.79
CA VAL A 253 8.12 2.75 -5.62
C VAL A 253 7.35 2.83 -6.94
N ALA A 254 8.04 3.17 -8.04
CA ALA A 254 7.41 3.24 -9.35
C ALA A 254 6.87 1.87 -9.81
N GLN A 255 7.63 0.79 -9.57
CA GLN A 255 7.22 -0.58 -9.89
C GLN A 255 5.97 -1.01 -9.11
N VAL A 256 5.98 -0.84 -7.78
CA VAL A 256 4.90 -1.27 -6.90
C VAL A 256 3.64 -0.45 -7.16
N THR A 257 3.73 0.88 -7.26
CA THR A 257 2.55 1.73 -7.51
C THR A 257 1.92 1.48 -8.87
N ALA A 258 2.72 1.19 -9.91
CA ALA A 258 2.21 0.79 -11.21
C ALA A 258 1.44 -0.54 -11.14
N TRP A 259 1.95 -1.54 -10.42
CA TRP A 259 1.24 -2.80 -10.21
C TRP A 259 -0.03 -2.60 -9.37
N ILE A 260 0.01 -1.78 -8.32
CA ILE A 260 -1.18 -1.45 -7.50
C ILE A 260 -2.31 -0.89 -8.37
N ASN A 261 -2.00 -0.04 -9.36
CA ASN A 261 -2.97 0.51 -10.29
C ASN A 261 -3.61 -0.54 -11.23
N THR A 262 -3.11 -1.78 -11.26
CA THR A 262 -3.69 -2.89 -12.04
C THR A 262 -4.61 -3.80 -11.23
N VAL A 263 -4.64 -3.66 -9.90
CA VAL A 263 -5.41 -4.53 -9.00
C VAL A 263 -6.47 -3.74 -8.23
N SER A 264 -7.58 -4.39 -7.91
CA SER A 264 -8.71 -3.75 -7.19
C SER A 264 -8.78 -4.09 -5.70
N TYR A 265 -8.00 -5.07 -5.25
CA TYR A 265 -8.03 -5.55 -3.87
C TYR A 265 -7.06 -4.83 -2.95
N VAL A 266 -6.21 -3.95 -3.47
CA VAL A 266 -5.34 -3.09 -2.67
C VAL A 266 -6.06 -1.78 -2.37
N SER A 267 -6.13 -1.39 -1.11
CA SER A 267 -6.79 -0.14 -0.69
C SER A 267 -5.93 0.77 0.17
N LEU A 268 -4.78 0.27 0.62
CA LEU A 268 -3.90 0.98 1.52
C LEU A 268 -2.45 0.81 1.06
N VAL A 269 -1.71 1.90 1.06
CA VAL A 269 -0.26 1.90 0.94
C VAL A 269 0.30 2.75 2.06
N ALA A 270 1.35 2.29 2.71
CA ALA A 270 2.12 3.05 3.67
C ALA A 270 3.60 2.80 3.43
N PHE A 271 4.45 3.36 4.27
CA PHE A 271 5.81 2.89 4.44
C PHE A 271 6.29 3.23 5.85
N TRP A 272 7.37 2.56 6.27
CA TRP A 272 8.16 2.92 7.43
C TRP A 272 9.44 3.68 7.01
N ASP A 273 9.66 4.95 7.37
CA ASP A 273 8.72 5.91 7.97
C ASP A 273 8.97 7.37 7.47
N THR A 274 8.07 8.28 7.85
CA THR A 274 8.13 9.70 7.42
C THR A 274 9.35 10.47 7.93
N GLN A 275 9.94 10.09 9.07
CA GLN A 275 11.15 10.73 9.60
C GLN A 275 12.35 10.34 8.74
N LEU A 276 12.44 9.05 8.38
CA LEU A 276 13.48 8.53 7.49
C LEU A 276 13.44 9.20 6.11
N ASP A 277 12.24 9.39 5.54
CA ASP A 277 12.07 10.07 4.25
C ASP A 277 12.50 11.55 4.31
N LEU A 278 12.32 12.22 5.45
CA LEU A 278 12.78 13.60 5.64
C LEU A 278 14.30 13.74 5.73
N TRP A 279 15.02 12.70 6.16
CA TRP A 279 16.48 12.75 6.20
C TRP A 279 17.10 12.81 4.81
N GLY A 280 16.38 12.35 3.77
CA GLY A 280 16.82 12.47 2.38
C GLY A 280 18.04 11.60 2.04
N ASN A 281 18.24 10.48 2.72
CA ASN A 281 19.28 9.52 2.38
C ASN A 281 18.94 8.09 2.82
N ALA A 282 17.67 7.70 2.70
CA ALA A 282 17.19 6.40 3.19
C ALA A 282 17.93 5.23 2.52
N ASP A 283 18.32 5.34 1.25
CA ASP A 283 18.99 4.29 0.46
C ASP A 283 20.52 4.44 0.37
N GLY A 284 21.11 5.41 1.08
CA GLY A 284 22.55 5.69 1.02
C GLY A 284 23.03 6.39 -0.26
N GLN A 285 22.14 6.71 -1.21
CA GLN A 285 22.48 7.37 -2.49
C GLN A 285 22.11 8.86 -2.54
N GLY A 286 21.45 9.37 -1.50
CA GLY A 286 20.95 10.73 -1.40
C GLY A 286 19.66 10.94 -2.20
N ALA A 287 18.59 11.31 -1.51
CA ALA A 287 17.31 11.70 -2.07
C ALA A 287 16.87 13.06 -1.53
N ALA A 288 15.96 13.75 -2.20
CA ALA A 288 15.35 14.94 -1.61
C ALA A 288 14.52 14.56 -0.37
N PRO A 289 14.45 15.38 0.68
CA PRO A 289 13.53 15.18 1.78
C PRO A 289 12.08 14.98 1.28
N GLY A 290 11.44 13.88 1.70
CA GLY A 290 10.08 13.54 1.30
C GLY A 290 9.95 12.91 -0.10
N ALA A 291 11.06 12.47 -0.72
CA ALA A 291 11.07 11.94 -2.08
C ALA A 291 10.26 10.66 -2.22
N TYR A 292 10.32 9.74 -1.25
CA TYR A 292 9.57 8.49 -1.30
C TYR A 292 8.07 8.76 -1.22
N ALA A 293 7.62 9.57 -0.26
CA ALA A 293 6.22 9.94 -0.13
C ALA A 293 5.71 10.67 -1.38
N LYS A 294 6.51 11.58 -1.95
CA LYS A 294 6.17 12.23 -3.22
C LYS A 294 5.98 11.22 -4.35
N ALA A 295 6.88 10.25 -4.47
CA ALA A 295 6.81 9.22 -5.49
C ALA A 295 5.56 8.32 -5.31
N PHE A 296 5.22 7.94 -4.08
CA PHE A 296 3.98 7.20 -3.79
C PHE A 296 2.73 8.01 -4.14
N VAL A 297 2.64 9.28 -3.71
CA VAL A 297 1.51 10.16 -4.02
C VAL A 297 1.33 10.28 -5.54
N GLN A 298 2.41 10.49 -6.29
CA GLN A 298 2.37 10.59 -7.75
C GLN A 298 1.99 9.27 -8.41
N GLY A 299 2.61 8.16 -8.00
CA GLY A 299 2.38 6.83 -8.57
C GLY A 299 0.96 6.32 -8.36
N LEU A 300 0.37 6.57 -7.19
CA LEU A 300 -1.00 6.15 -6.87
C LEU A 300 -2.07 7.07 -7.48
N SER A 301 -1.76 8.36 -7.66
CA SER A 301 -2.66 9.31 -8.34
C SER A 301 -2.72 9.11 -9.86
N ALA A 302 -1.74 8.40 -10.43
CA ALA A 302 -1.68 8.08 -11.87
C ALA A 302 -2.86 7.22 -12.36
N SER A 303 -3.63 6.59 -11.46
CA SER A 303 -4.86 5.85 -11.80
C SER A 303 -6.09 6.73 -12.06
N SER A 304 -5.99 8.04 -11.89
CA SER A 304 -7.09 8.99 -12.17
C SER A 304 -6.90 9.81 -13.44
N SER A 305 -5.77 9.65 -14.13
CA SER A 305 -5.52 10.29 -15.42
C SER A 305 -5.27 9.17 -16.42
N GLY A 306 -6.08 9.06 -17.47
CA GLY A 306 -5.74 8.20 -18.60
C GLY A 306 -4.29 8.45 -19.02
N PHE A 307 -3.59 7.40 -19.47
CA PHE A 307 -2.21 7.49 -19.93
C PHE A 307 -2.02 8.77 -20.77
N ALA A 308 -1.09 9.63 -20.35
CA ALA A 308 -0.85 10.91 -21.00
C ALA A 308 -0.15 10.69 -22.33
N PHE A 309 -0.92 10.31 -23.35
CA PHE A 309 -0.40 10.07 -24.69
C PHE A 309 0.21 11.36 -25.26
N GLN A 310 1.44 11.25 -25.73
CA GLN A 310 2.22 12.30 -26.36
C GLN A 310 2.31 12.06 -27.86
N SER A 311 2.34 13.14 -28.64
CA SER A 311 2.53 13.06 -30.08
C SER A 311 3.97 12.60 -30.40
N GLY A 312 4.10 11.58 -31.24
CA GLY A 312 5.36 11.05 -31.77
C GLY A 312 5.34 10.95 -33.29
N ASN A 313 6.51 10.73 -33.90
CA ASN A 313 6.66 10.58 -35.35
C ASN A 313 5.96 11.70 -36.17
N ASN A 314 6.28 12.97 -35.86
CA ASN A 314 5.66 14.15 -36.48
C ASN A 314 4.11 14.17 -36.42
N GLY A 315 3.53 13.57 -35.38
CA GLY A 315 2.08 13.49 -35.19
C GLY A 315 1.41 12.28 -35.83
N ALA A 316 2.17 11.36 -36.44
CA ALA A 316 1.64 10.13 -37.01
C ALA A 316 1.28 9.05 -35.96
N VAL A 317 1.77 9.20 -34.72
CA VAL A 317 1.42 8.32 -33.60
C VAL A 317 1.20 9.10 -32.32
N MET A 318 0.42 8.51 -31.42
CA MET A 318 0.31 8.88 -30.01
C MET A 318 0.93 7.77 -29.17
N TRP A 319 1.74 8.11 -28.17
CA TRP A 319 2.43 7.11 -27.32
C TRP A 319 2.49 7.53 -25.85
N ALA A 320 2.54 6.57 -24.95
CA ALA A 320 2.73 6.79 -23.52
C ALA A 320 3.73 5.76 -22.96
N SER A 321 4.44 6.14 -21.89
CA SER A 321 5.30 5.24 -21.14
C SER A 321 4.50 4.48 -20.07
N GLY A 322 5.03 3.34 -19.64
CA GLY A 322 4.46 2.58 -18.53
C GLY A 322 3.15 1.88 -18.88
N CYS A 323 2.91 1.56 -20.15
CA CYS A 323 1.65 0.99 -20.62
C CYS A 323 1.82 -0.12 -21.66
N ASP A 324 0.78 -0.94 -21.79
CA ASP A 324 0.64 -1.99 -22.79
C ASP A 324 -0.81 -2.08 -23.30
N TRP A 325 -0.98 -2.36 -24.60
CA TRP A 325 -2.25 -2.78 -25.16
C TRP A 325 -2.40 -4.30 -25.07
N THR A 326 -3.41 -4.78 -24.36
CA THR A 326 -3.63 -6.21 -24.20
C THR A 326 -4.08 -6.89 -25.51
N GLY A 327 -3.45 -8.00 -25.89
CA GLY A 327 -3.80 -8.76 -27.10
C GLY A 327 -3.57 -8.00 -28.40
N GLY A 328 -4.27 -8.43 -29.46
CA GLY A 328 -4.27 -7.76 -30.77
C GLY A 328 -2.97 -7.88 -31.58
N ASP A 329 -1.99 -8.66 -31.12
CA ASP A 329 -0.69 -8.82 -31.78
C ASP A 329 -0.81 -9.44 -33.17
N ILE A 330 -0.25 -8.74 -34.16
CA ILE A 330 -0.22 -9.19 -35.57
C ILE A 330 1.20 -9.47 -36.05
N ALA A 331 2.21 -8.87 -35.42
CA ALA A 331 3.62 -9.10 -35.69
C ALA A 331 4.48 -8.57 -34.53
N ASN A 332 5.78 -8.89 -34.55
CA ASN A 332 6.77 -8.25 -33.71
C ASN A 332 8.03 -7.93 -34.51
N VAL A 333 8.73 -6.88 -34.11
CA VAL A 333 10.00 -6.48 -34.70
C VAL A 333 10.96 -6.03 -33.59
N LEU A 334 12.25 -6.28 -33.78
CA LEU A 334 13.27 -5.70 -32.90
C LEU A 334 13.38 -4.21 -33.19
N SER A 335 13.29 -3.38 -32.15
CA SER A 335 13.41 -1.94 -32.26
C SER A 335 13.80 -1.31 -30.92
N THR A 336 14.20 -0.04 -30.96
CA THR A 336 14.19 0.79 -29.74
C THR A 336 12.76 1.22 -29.43
N SER A 337 12.54 1.73 -28.21
CA SER A 337 11.24 2.24 -27.79
C SER A 337 10.78 3.40 -28.67
N GLU A 338 11.71 4.29 -29.05
CA GLU A 338 11.46 5.48 -29.88
C GLU A 338 11.07 5.14 -31.32
N THR A 339 11.54 4.00 -31.84
CA THR A 339 11.32 3.59 -33.24
C THR A 339 10.12 2.65 -33.41
N CYS A 340 9.54 2.15 -32.31
CA CYS A 340 8.41 1.23 -32.34
C CYS A 340 7.16 1.83 -33.02
N GLY A 341 6.83 3.09 -32.73
CA GLY A 341 5.72 3.78 -33.39
C GLY A 341 5.90 3.91 -34.91
N SER A 342 7.13 4.19 -35.36
CA SER A 342 7.46 4.23 -36.79
C SER A 342 7.35 2.86 -37.45
N ALA A 343 7.69 1.78 -36.74
CA ALA A 343 7.50 0.42 -37.24
C ALA A 343 6.01 0.11 -37.45
N CYS A 344 5.14 0.52 -36.52
CA CYS A 344 3.70 0.35 -36.66
C CYS A 344 3.13 1.14 -37.84
N VAL A 345 3.50 2.42 -38.00
CA VAL A 345 3.04 3.24 -39.14
C VAL A 345 3.37 2.62 -40.50
N ASN A 346 4.50 1.93 -40.61
CA ASN A 346 4.96 1.30 -41.85
C ASN A 346 4.45 -0.15 -42.04
N TYR A 347 3.73 -0.71 -41.06
CA TYR A 347 3.24 -2.08 -41.11
C TYR A 347 1.74 -2.11 -41.47
N SER A 348 1.41 -2.80 -42.56
CA SER A 348 0.02 -2.89 -43.02
C SER A 348 -0.88 -3.55 -41.98
N GLY A 349 -1.93 -2.83 -41.55
CA GLY A 349 -2.90 -3.30 -40.56
C GLY A 349 -2.51 -3.05 -39.09
N CYS A 350 -1.34 -2.42 -38.84
CA CYS A 350 -0.99 -1.97 -37.50
C CYS A 350 -1.72 -0.68 -37.15
N THR A 351 -2.35 -0.66 -35.99
CA THR A 351 -3.07 0.50 -35.46
C THR A 351 -2.67 0.83 -34.04
N HIS A 352 -2.15 -0.16 -33.31
CA HIS A 352 -1.64 -0.04 -31.94
C HIS A 352 -0.26 -0.68 -31.87
N PHE A 353 0.53 -0.32 -30.88
CA PHE A 353 1.81 -0.96 -30.63
C PHE A 353 2.15 -0.96 -29.14
N SER A 354 2.96 -1.94 -28.74
CA SER A 354 3.61 -1.96 -27.44
C SER A 354 5.09 -2.27 -27.60
N TRP A 355 5.96 -1.55 -26.92
CA TRP A 355 7.38 -1.84 -26.84
C TRP A 355 7.73 -2.38 -25.46
N THR A 356 8.58 -3.40 -25.40
CA THR A 356 9.09 -4.00 -24.15
C THR A 356 10.59 -4.27 -24.26
N SER A 357 11.27 -4.44 -23.13
CA SER A 357 12.69 -4.83 -23.07
C SER A 357 12.97 -6.29 -23.47
N TYR A 358 11.94 -7.06 -23.83
CA TYR A 358 12.07 -8.43 -24.30
C TYR A 358 13.06 -8.52 -25.48
N ASN A 359 13.96 -9.50 -25.45
CA ASN A 359 15.03 -9.69 -26.44
C ASN A 359 15.84 -8.42 -26.76
N SER A 360 16.20 -7.65 -25.74
CA SER A 360 16.92 -6.36 -25.86
C SER A 360 16.15 -5.25 -26.59
N GLY A 361 14.83 -5.41 -26.73
CA GLY A 361 13.94 -4.41 -27.34
C GLY A 361 13.05 -5.03 -28.41
N THR A 362 11.79 -5.26 -28.06
CA THR A 362 10.78 -5.81 -28.99
C THR A 362 9.58 -4.89 -29.06
N CYS A 363 9.22 -4.51 -30.28
CA CYS A 363 7.99 -3.81 -30.62
C CYS A 363 6.94 -4.82 -31.10
N TRP A 364 5.89 -4.98 -30.32
CA TRP A 364 4.69 -5.74 -30.61
C TRP A 364 3.75 -4.87 -31.44
N LEU A 365 3.56 -5.23 -32.71
CA LEU A 365 2.67 -4.55 -33.63
C LEU A 365 1.27 -5.14 -33.48
N LYS A 366 0.28 -4.28 -33.28
CA LYS A 366 -1.08 -4.67 -32.90
C LYS A 366 -2.12 -4.02 -33.81
N ASN A 367 -3.28 -4.66 -33.94
CA ASN A 367 -4.42 -4.13 -34.72
C ASN A 367 -5.54 -3.58 -33.81
N ASN A 368 -6.70 -3.23 -34.37
CA ASN A 368 -7.83 -2.65 -33.62
C ASN A 368 -8.57 -3.65 -32.70
N SER A 369 -8.10 -4.90 -32.60
CA SER A 369 -8.66 -5.91 -31.71
C SER A 369 -7.97 -5.92 -30.33
N VAL A 370 -7.25 -4.85 -29.99
CA VAL A 370 -6.66 -4.68 -28.65
C VAL A 370 -7.73 -4.54 -27.58
N GLY A 371 -7.46 -5.08 -26.41
CA GLY A 371 -8.22 -4.82 -25.19
C GLY A 371 -7.86 -3.45 -24.59
N SER A 372 -8.28 -3.24 -23.34
CA SER A 372 -7.95 -2.02 -22.61
C SER A 372 -6.44 -1.83 -22.49
N VAL A 373 -6.00 -0.57 -22.51
CA VAL A 373 -4.65 -0.21 -22.14
C VAL A 373 -4.45 -0.46 -20.64
N VAL A 374 -3.37 -1.16 -20.29
CA VAL A 374 -3.00 -1.51 -18.92
C VAL A 374 -1.64 -0.93 -18.57
N ALA A 375 -1.33 -0.76 -17.29
CA ALA A 375 -0.02 -0.32 -16.86
C ALA A 375 1.00 -1.47 -17.04
N LEU A 376 2.15 -1.16 -17.64
CA LEU A 376 3.27 -2.10 -17.78
C LEU A 376 4.60 -1.33 -17.63
N VAL A 377 5.28 -1.53 -16.50
CA VAL A 377 6.52 -0.82 -16.14
C VAL A 377 7.65 -1.23 -17.09
N GLY A 378 8.42 -0.24 -17.55
CA GLY A 378 9.51 -0.48 -18.51
C GLY A 378 9.04 -0.74 -19.95
N ALA A 379 7.72 -0.69 -20.19
CA ALA A 379 7.14 -0.73 -21.53
C ALA A 379 6.69 0.66 -22.00
N MET A 380 6.37 0.74 -23.28
CA MET A 380 5.65 1.87 -23.86
C MET A 380 4.53 1.34 -24.73
N CYS A 381 3.43 2.05 -24.85
CA CYS A 381 2.36 1.70 -25.77
C CYS A 381 1.88 2.92 -26.55
N GLY A 382 1.24 2.70 -27.69
CA GLY A 382 0.73 3.78 -28.51
C GLY A 382 -0.18 3.31 -29.63
N TYR A 383 -0.66 4.26 -30.42
CA TYR A 383 -1.54 4.04 -31.55
C TYR A 383 -1.26 5.01 -32.69
N THR A 384 -1.61 4.61 -33.91
CA THR A 384 -1.47 5.45 -35.10
C THR A 384 -2.60 6.48 -35.15
N THR A 385 -2.31 7.68 -35.64
CA THR A 385 -3.31 8.76 -35.77
C THR A 385 -3.95 8.84 -37.16
N ALA A 386 -3.53 7.94 -38.07
CA ALA A 386 -3.96 7.88 -39.47
C ALA A 386 -5.12 6.91 -39.69
#